data_AF-R9A2Z7-F1
#
_entry.id   AF-R9A2Z7-F1
#
_cell.length_a   1.000
_cell.length_b   1.000
_cell.length_c   1.000
_cell.angle_alpha   90.00
_cell.angle_beta   90.00
_cell.angle_gamma   90.00
#
_symmetry.space_group_name_H-M   'P 1'
#
loop_
_entity.id
_entity.type
_entity.pdbx_description
1 polymer ?
#
loop_
_entity_poly.entity_id
_entity_poly.type
_entity_poly.pdbx_seq_one_letter_code
_entity_poly.pdbx_strand_id
1 'polypeptide(L)'
;MIKYQIAILFIISFGLHANPILDESADDILRATRLSRIPSVIVSLEERAILKMETNDLLSAREDLKKAIQLKHAIGMKESEGNASLLLQISKLESRLGNRCEANQYSHLAKRIALRIGVNLGAVALDRAVVPDNRKPEGCIEVSWLKE
;
A
#
# COMPACT_ATOMS: atom_id res chain seq x y z
N MET A 1 23.09 -16.30 -39.95
CA MET A 1 22.31 -15.12 -39.50
C MET A 1 20.98 -15.45 -38.80
N ILE A 2 20.43 -16.67 -38.87
CA ILE A 2 19.12 -17.01 -38.28
C ILE A 2 19.16 -17.25 -36.75
N LYS A 3 20.32 -17.67 -36.19
CA LYS A 3 20.44 -18.04 -34.77
C LYS A 3 20.28 -16.86 -33.79
N TYR A 4 20.64 -15.64 -34.19
CA TYR A 4 20.55 -14.47 -33.31
C TYR A 4 19.14 -13.86 -33.23
N GLN A 5 18.26 -14.13 -34.20
CA GLN A 5 16.89 -13.59 -34.18
C GLN A 5 15.98 -14.34 -33.19
N ILE A 6 16.22 -15.63 -32.96
CA ILE A 6 15.45 -16.42 -31.98
C ILE A 6 15.75 -15.94 -30.55
N ALA A 7 17.00 -15.57 -30.26
CA ALA A 7 17.38 -15.06 -28.94
C ALA A 7 16.70 -13.73 -28.59
N ILE A 8 16.47 -12.85 -29.58
CA ILE A 8 15.82 -11.55 -29.36
C ILE A 8 14.32 -11.72 -29.08
N LEU A 9 13.65 -12.66 -29.75
CA LEU A 9 12.22 -12.95 -29.53
C LEU A 9 11.92 -13.51 -28.13
N PHE A 10 12.84 -14.30 -27.55
CA PHE A 10 12.68 -14.84 -26.20
C PHE A 10 12.85 -13.76 -25.12
N ILE A 11 13.70 -12.75 -25.31
CA ILE A 11 13.89 -11.67 -24.32
C ILE A 11 12.66 -10.76 -24.23
N ILE A 12 11.97 -10.54 -25.35
CA ILE A 12 10.81 -9.64 -25.41
C ILE A 12 9.55 -10.30 -24.80
N SER A 13 9.46 -11.64 -24.76
CA SER A 13 8.25 -12.35 -24.32
C SER A 13 8.12 -12.51 -22.80
N PHE A 14 9.19 -12.32 -22.02
CA PHE A 14 9.12 -12.39 -20.55
C PHE A 14 8.82 -11.04 -19.86
N GLY A 15 8.80 -9.93 -20.60
CA GLY A 15 8.81 -8.58 -20.02
C GLY A 15 7.48 -7.82 -19.99
N LEU A 16 6.41 -8.30 -20.63
CA LEU A 16 5.12 -7.60 -20.70
C LEU A 16 3.98 -8.45 -20.15
N HIS A 17 4.05 -8.79 -18.86
CA HIS A 17 2.84 -9.17 -18.13
C HIS A 17 2.22 -7.89 -17.53
N ALA A 18 1.60 -7.09 -18.39
CA ALA A 18 0.72 -6.03 -17.90
C ALA A 18 -0.47 -6.72 -17.22
N ASN A 19 -0.67 -6.49 -15.93
CA ASN A 19 -1.87 -6.91 -15.22
C ASN A 19 -2.88 -5.76 -15.31
N PRO A 20 -3.77 -5.74 -16.33
CA PRO A 20 -4.67 -4.60 -16.57
C PRO A 20 -5.59 -4.35 -15.38
N ILE A 21 -5.89 -5.41 -14.61
CA ILE A 21 -6.75 -5.34 -13.42
C ILE A 21 -6.18 -4.42 -12.33
N LEU A 22 -4.86 -4.23 -12.28
CA LEU A 22 -4.24 -3.37 -11.27
C LEU A 22 -4.38 -1.88 -11.62
N ASP A 23 -4.67 -1.55 -12.88
CA ASP A 23 -4.82 -0.18 -13.35
C ASP A 23 -6.25 0.34 -13.15
N GLU A 24 -7.19 -0.57 -12.93
CA GLU A 24 -8.58 -0.28 -12.59
C GLU A 24 -8.73 0.36 -11.19
N SER A 25 -9.88 1.00 -10.96
CA SER A 25 -10.22 1.52 -9.63
C SER A 25 -10.44 0.39 -8.62
N ALA A 26 -10.33 0.68 -7.32
CA ALA A 26 -10.60 -0.34 -6.29
C ALA A 26 -12.02 -0.92 -6.41
N ASP A 27 -13.02 -0.10 -6.72
CA ASP A 27 -14.40 -0.54 -6.90
C ASP A 27 -14.56 -1.45 -8.11
N ASP A 28 -13.88 -1.16 -9.21
CA ASP A 28 -13.93 -1.98 -10.42
C ASP A 28 -13.23 -3.32 -10.19
N ILE A 29 -12.10 -3.32 -9.46
CA ILE A 29 -11.43 -4.55 -9.02
C ILE A 29 -12.39 -5.41 -8.19
N LEU A 30 -13.11 -4.82 -7.23
CA LEU A 30 -14.08 -5.54 -6.39
C LEU A 30 -15.23 -6.15 -7.20
N ARG A 31 -15.68 -5.47 -8.26
CA ARG A 31 -16.77 -5.94 -9.13
C ARG A 31 -16.30 -7.03 -10.11
N ALA A 32 -15.11 -6.87 -10.68
CA ALA A 32 -14.58 -7.77 -11.71
C ALA A 32 -13.90 -9.02 -11.12
N THR A 33 -13.43 -8.94 -9.87
CA THR A 33 -12.64 -10.00 -9.24
C THR A 33 -13.48 -10.80 -8.26
N ARG A 34 -13.35 -12.14 -8.29
CA ARG A 34 -13.93 -13.00 -7.25
C ARG A 34 -13.29 -12.67 -5.90
N LEU A 35 -14.10 -12.63 -4.83
CA LEU A 35 -13.64 -12.31 -3.47
C LEU A 35 -12.39 -13.11 -3.05
N SER A 36 -12.31 -14.40 -3.42
CA SER A 36 -11.18 -15.28 -3.12
C SER A 36 -9.85 -14.90 -3.82
N ARG A 37 -9.91 -14.10 -4.89
CA ARG A 37 -8.73 -13.60 -5.62
C ARG A 37 -8.31 -12.19 -5.22
N ILE A 38 -9.11 -11.47 -4.43
CA ILE A 38 -8.75 -10.14 -3.96
C ILE A 38 -7.43 -10.15 -3.15
N PRO A 39 -7.16 -11.14 -2.27
CA PRO A 39 -5.89 -11.21 -1.57
C PRO A 39 -4.68 -11.26 -2.51
N SER A 40 -4.75 -12.01 -3.62
CA SER A 40 -3.65 -12.04 -4.60
C SER A 40 -3.50 -10.72 -5.34
N VAL A 41 -4.61 -10.04 -5.66
CA VAL A 41 -4.56 -8.70 -6.29
C VAL A 41 -3.91 -7.68 -5.35
N ILE A 42 -4.23 -7.74 -4.05
CA ILE A 42 -3.60 -6.88 -3.04
C ILE A 42 -2.08 -7.10 -2.99
N VAL A 43 -1.62 -8.36 -2.98
CA VAL A 43 -0.18 -8.68 -3.00
C VAL A 43 0.48 -8.11 -4.27
N SER A 44 -0.13 -8.27 -5.43
CA SER A 44 0.41 -7.70 -6.68
C SER A 44 0.45 -6.16 -6.67
N LEU A 45 -0.53 -5.49 -6.04
CA LEU A 45 -0.48 -4.04 -5.84
C LEU A 45 0.66 -3.63 -4.89
N GLU A 46 0.88 -4.39 -3.82
CA GLU A 46 1.96 -4.17 -2.86
C GLU A 46 3.34 -4.30 -3.52
N GLU A 47 3.56 -5.39 -4.26
CA GLU A 47 4.80 -5.62 -5.01
C GLU A 47 5.05 -4.52 -6.04
N ARG A 48 4.01 -4.13 -6.80
CA ARG A 48 4.11 -3.05 -7.78
C ARG A 48 4.41 -1.70 -7.14
N ALA A 49 3.83 -1.41 -5.98
CA ALA A 49 4.13 -0.20 -5.23
C ALA A 49 5.60 -0.17 -4.78
N ILE A 50 6.14 -1.29 -4.28
CA ILE A 50 7.55 -1.40 -3.89
C ILE A 50 8.47 -1.10 -5.08
N LEU A 51 8.23 -1.74 -6.23
CA LEU A 51 9.00 -1.50 -7.46
C LEU A 51 8.93 -0.03 -7.91
N LYS A 52 7.76 0.60 -7.81
CA LYS A 52 7.59 2.04 -8.09
C LYS A 52 8.33 2.92 -7.09
N MET A 53 8.37 2.55 -5.81
CA MET A 53 9.15 3.26 -4.79
C MET A 53 10.66 3.18 -5.01
N GLU A 54 11.15 2.06 -5.54
CA GLU A 54 12.56 1.84 -5.91
C GLU A 54 12.95 2.65 -7.15
N THR A 55 12.05 2.72 -8.14
CA THR A 55 12.23 3.52 -9.36
C THR A 55 11.89 5.00 -9.18
N ASN A 56 11.60 5.43 -7.94
CA ASN A 56 11.26 6.80 -7.54
C ASN A 56 9.96 7.36 -8.16
N ASP A 57 9.09 6.49 -8.69
CA ASP A 57 7.73 6.84 -9.08
C ASP A 57 6.78 6.82 -7.86
N LEU A 58 6.97 7.81 -6.98
CA LEU A 58 6.31 7.86 -5.68
C LEU A 58 4.80 8.14 -5.77
N LEU A 59 4.35 8.87 -6.80
CA LEU A 59 2.94 9.17 -6.98
C LEU A 59 2.16 7.92 -7.38
N SER A 60 2.65 7.17 -8.36
CA SER A 60 2.02 5.93 -8.76
C SER A 60 2.10 4.85 -7.68
N ALA A 61 3.18 4.82 -6.90
CA ALA A 61 3.30 3.93 -5.73
C ALA A 61 2.24 4.27 -4.66
N ARG A 62 1.97 5.56 -4.45
CA ARG A 62 0.89 6.02 -3.55
C ARG A 62 -0.44 5.41 -3.95
N GLU A 63 -0.80 5.51 -5.23
CA GLU A 63 -2.08 5.03 -5.74
C GLU A 63 -2.25 3.53 -5.56
N ASP A 64 -1.19 2.75 -5.81
CA ASP A 64 -1.21 1.31 -5.60
C ASP A 64 -1.40 0.92 -4.14
N LEU A 65 -0.71 1.59 -3.21
CA LEU A 65 -0.89 1.37 -1.77
C LEU A 65 -2.31 1.77 -1.32
N LYS A 66 -2.86 2.88 -1.83
CA LYS A 66 -4.24 3.29 -1.53
C LYS A 66 -5.25 2.24 -1.97
N LYS A 67 -5.11 1.74 -3.20
CA LYS A 67 -5.96 0.67 -3.74
C LYS A 67 -5.85 -0.60 -2.87
N ALA A 68 -4.64 -1.00 -2.51
CA ALA A 68 -4.42 -2.16 -1.64
C ALA A 68 -5.13 -2.02 -0.28
N ILE A 69 -5.06 -0.84 0.35
CA ILE A 69 -5.73 -0.54 1.63
C ILE A 69 -7.26 -0.57 1.46
N GLN A 70 -7.80 0.07 0.41
CA GLN A 70 -9.24 0.06 0.12
C GLN A 70 -9.77 -1.36 -0.09
N LEU A 71 -9.04 -2.18 -0.84
CA LEU A 71 -9.39 -3.58 -1.06
C LEU A 71 -9.38 -4.38 0.25
N LYS A 72 -8.36 -4.20 1.11
CA LYS A 72 -8.33 -4.83 2.45
C LYS A 72 -9.52 -4.40 3.30
N HIS A 73 -9.90 -3.13 3.27
CA HIS A 73 -11.08 -2.64 3.99
C HIS A 73 -12.36 -3.30 3.48
N ALA A 74 -12.54 -3.36 2.15
CA ALA A 74 -13.73 -3.93 1.53
C ALA A 74 -13.92 -5.43 1.81
N ILE A 75 -12.84 -6.20 1.95
CA ILE A 75 -12.90 -7.63 2.32
C ILE A 75 -12.91 -7.87 3.83
N GLY A 76 -13.10 -6.84 4.65
CA GLY A 76 -13.21 -6.95 6.11
C GLY A 76 -11.86 -7.13 6.84
N MET A 77 -10.73 -6.91 6.17
CA MET A 77 -9.38 -7.01 6.73
C MET A 77 -8.83 -5.68 7.24
N LYS A 78 -9.70 -4.74 7.62
CA LYS A 78 -9.29 -3.40 8.10
C LYS A 78 -8.46 -3.43 9.38
N GLU A 79 -8.80 -4.32 10.31
CA GLU A 79 -8.05 -4.53 11.56
C GLU A 79 -7.13 -5.76 11.44
N SER A 80 -6.29 -5.80 10.40
CA SER A 80 -5.33 -6.89 10.20
C SER A 80 -3.89 -6.40 10.28
N GLU A 81 -2.97 -7.31 10.59
CA GLU A 81 -1.52 -7.05 10.55
C GLU A 81 -1.10 -6.56 9.15
N GLY A 82 -1.62 -7.20 8.09
CA GLY A 82 -1.35 -6.79 6.72
C GLY A 82 -1.80 -5.37 6.41
N ASN A 83 -2.94 -4.92 6.94
CA ASN A 83 -3.37 -3.53 6.79
C ASN A 83 -2.51 -2.55 7.58
N ALA A 84 -2.09 -2.94 8.80
CA ALA A 84 -1.16 -2.13 9.58
C ALA A 84 0.20 -1.95 8.86
N SER A 85 0.73 -3.02 8.24
CA SER A 85 1.94 -2.95 7.42
C SER A 85 1.77 -1.99 6.23
N LEU A 86 0.66 -2.10 5.48
CA LEU A 86 0.35 -1.18 4.39
C LEU A 86 0.29 0.29 4.82
N LEU A 87 -0.35 0.56 5.97
CA LEU A 87 -0.44 1.90 6.54
C LEU A 87 0.93 2.46 6.94
N LEU A 88 1.86 1.63 7.40
CA LEU A 88 3.26 2.04 7.64
C LEU A 88 4.00 2.33 6.33
N GLN A 89 3.78 1.52 5.29
CA GLN A 89 4.42 1.73 3.98
C GLN A 89 3.97 3.06 3.36
N ILE A 90 2.67 3.32 3.33
CA ILE A 90 2.15 4.59 2.82
C ILE A 90 2.57 5.78 3.70
N SER A 91 2.68 5.60 5.03
CA SER A 91 3.23 6.63 5.93
C SER A 91 4.66 7.04 5.56
N LYS A 92 5.53 6.05 5.29
CA LYS A 92 6.91 6.30 4.85
C LYS A 92 6.94 6.98 3.48
N LEU A 93 6.07 6.56 2.57
CA LEU A 93 5.94 7.16 1.24
C LEU A 93 5.49 8.62 1.32
N GLU A 94 4.46 8.94 2.11
CA GLU A 94 4.01 10.33 2.30
C GLU A 94 5.09 11.20 2.93
N SER A 95 5.87 10.65 3.88
CA SER A 95 7.04 11.34 4.43
C SER A 95 8.07 11.70 3.35
N ARG A 96 8.33 10.78 2.40
CA ARG A 96 9.22 11.04 1.25
C ARG A 96 8.65 12.11 0.31
N LEU A 97 7.34 12.19 0.18
CA LEU A 97 6.63 13.18 -0.65
C LEU A 97 6.49 14.55 0.04
N GLY A 98 6.94 14.69 1.29
CA GLY A 98 6.83 15.94 2.07
C GLY A 98 5.48 16.11 2.81
N ASN A 99 4.58 15.15 2.68
CA ASN A 99 3.23 15.15 3.25
C ASN A 99 3.25 14.64 4.70
N ARG A 100 3.79 15.47 5.60
CA ARG A 100 4.02 15.09 7.01
C ARG A 100 2.74 14.84 7.79
N CYS A 101 1.66 15.57 7.49
CA CYS A 101 0.37 15.39 8.16
C CYS A 101 -0.21 14.00 7.89
N GLU A 102 -0.32 13.64 6.62
CA GLU A 102 -0.84 12.35 6.16
C GLU A 102 0.05 11.20 6.63
N ALA A 103 1.37 11.36 6.54
CA ALA A 103 2.32 10.39 7.04
C ALA A 103 2.10 10.05 8.52
N ASN A 104 1.93 11.08 9.36
CA ASN A 104 1.66 10.90 10.78
C ASN A 104 0.31 10.20 11.01
N GLN A 105 -0.74 10.60 10.29
CA GLN A 105 -2.05 9.98 10.43
C GLN A 105 -2.02 8.48 10.10
N TYR A 106 -1.40 8.07 8.99
CA TYR A 106 -1.27 6.64 8.66
C TYR A 106 -0.44 5.88 9.70
N SER A 107 0.64 6.47 10.21
CA SER A 107 1.46 5.87 11.28
C SER A 107 0.65 5.66 12.57
N HIS A 108 -0.15 6.65 12.97
CA HIS A 108 -1.03 6.53 14.13
C HIS A 108 -2.10 5.45 13.95
N LEU A 109 -2.70 5.36 12.76
CA LEU A 109 -3.68 4.32 12.44
C LEU A 109 -3.06 2.93 12.46
N ALA A 110 -1.89 2.75 11.86
CA ALA A 110 -1.16 1.49 11.88
C ALA A 110 -0.86 1.02 13.32
N LYS A 111 -0.37 1.94 14.17
CA LYS A 111 -0.11 1.66 15.59
C LYS A 111 -1.37 1.26 16.34
N ARG A 112 -2.49 1.96 16.10
CA ARG A 112 -3.76 1.65 16.75
C ARG A 112 -4.24 0.24 16.40
N ILE A 113 -4.17 -0.13 15.11
CA ILE A 113 -4.52 -1.47 14.66
C ILE A 113 -3.61 -2.49 15.33
N ALA A 114 -2.29 -2.29 15.29
CA ALA A 114 -1.32 -3.21 15.90
C ALA A 114 -1.55 -3.44 17.40
N LEU A 115 -1.82 -2.36 18.15
CA LEU A 115 -2.19 -2.45 19.56
C LEU A 115 -3.48 -3.24 19.78
N ARG A 116 -4.49 -3.05 18.91
CA ARG A 116 -5.77 -3.75 19.01
C ARG A 116 -5.66 -5.24 18.73
N ILE A 117 -4.87 -5.64 17.74
CA ILE A 117 -4.66 -7.05 17.39
C ILE A 117 -3.60 -7.73 18.25
N GLY A 118 -2.93 -7.00 19.15
CA GLY A 118 -1.93 -7.55 20.05
C GLY A 118 -0.62 -7.96 19.36
N VAL A 119 -0.37 -7.50 18.13
CA VAL A 119 0.91 -7.74 17.46
C VAL A 119 1.89 -6.66 17.82
N ASN A 120 3.06 -7.05 18.31
CA ASN A 120 4.22 -6.17 18.30
C ASN A 120 4.71 -6.14 16.85
N LEU A 121 4.43 -5.06 16.13
CA LEU A 121 5.10 -4.74 14.87
C LEU A 121 6.60 -4.70 15.17
N GLY A 122 7.28 -5.84 15.01
CA GLY A 122 8.57 -6.12 15.63
C GLY A 122 9.58 -5.03 15.33
N ALA A 123 10.17 -4.45 16.39
CA ALA A 123 11.47 -3.79 16.38
C ALA A 123 11.74 -2.70 15.32
N VAL A 124 10.73 -2.11 14.68
CA VAL A 124 10.89 -0.76 14.12
C VAL A 124 10.83 0.15 15.34
N ALA A 125 11.94 0.84 15.63
CA ALA A 125 12.07 1.85 16.68
C ALA A 125 11.04 2.98 16.49
N LEU A 126 9.77 2.68 16.73
CA LEU A 126 8.77 3.62 17.16
C LEU A 126 9.08 3.78 18.63
N ASP A 127 10.00 4.70 18.92
CA ASP A 127 10.34 5.07 20.28
C ASP A 127 9.08 5.07 21.12
N ARG A 128 9.18 4.46 22.30
CA ARG A 128 8.27 4.70 23.41
C ARG A 128 8.38 6.17 23.84
N ALA A 129 8.10 7.10 22.92
CA ALA A 129 7.46 8.33 23.28
C ALA A 129 6.14 7.87 23.87
N VAL A 130 6.11 7.86 25.21
CA VAL A 130 4.92 8.16 26.01
C VAL A 130 3.98 8.94 25.11
N VAL A 131 2.76 8.45 24.92
CA VAL A 131 1.73 9.19 24.20
C VAL A 131 1.15 10.17 25.23
N PRO A 132 1.60 11.43 25.35
CA PRO A 132 0.66 12.44 25.72
C PRO A 132 -0.09 12.79 24.44
N ASP A 133 -1.39 12.61 24.56
CA ASP A 133 -2.39 13.46 23.94
C ASP A 133 -2.93 13.05 22.57
N ASN A 134 -4.26 12.97 22.55
CA ASN A 134 -5.14 12.97 21.39
C ASN A 134 -5.09 14.30 20.61
N ARG A 135 -4.01 15.08 20.72
CA ARG A 135 -3.85 16.34 19.98
C ARG A 135 -3.54 16.01 18.54
N LYS A 136 -4.57 16.11 17.69
CA LYS A 136 -4.39 16.35 16.26
C LYS A 136 -3.31 17.43 16.11
N PRO A 137 -2.23 17.20 15.35
CA PRO A 137 -1.31 18.29 15.02
C PRO A 137 -2.12 19.43 14.40
N GLU A 138 -2.07 20.61 15.02
CA GLU A 138 -2.84 21.79 14.61
C GLU A 138 -2.65 22.04 13.11
N GLY A 139 -3.76 22.15 12.36
CA GLY A 139 -3.75 22.41 10.92
C GLY A 139 -3.72 21.19 9.99
N CYS A 140 -3.63 19.96 10.50
CA CYS A 140 -3.68 18.76 9.64
C CYS A 140 -5.14 18.32 9.37
N ILE A 141 -5.54 18.30 8.09
CA ILE A 141 -6.83 17.77 7.63
C ILE A 141 -6.81 16.25 7.72
N GLU A 142 -7.90 15.62 8.18
CA GLU A 142 -8.03 14.15 8.19
C GLU A 142 -8.01 13.57 6.78
N VAL A 143 -7.34 12.43 6.61
CA VAL A 143 -7.36 11.69 5.34
C VAL A 143 -8.79 11.31 4.96
N SER A 144 -9.37 12.05 4.01
CA SER A 144 -10.79 11.94 3.64
C SER A 144 -11.17 10.61 2.97
N TRP A 145 -10.22 9.93 2.31
CA TRP A 145 -10.50 8.72 1.54
C TRP A 145 -10.43 7.43 2.38
N LEU A 146 -10.03 7.54 3.66
CA LEU A 146 -9.94 6.42 4.60
C LEU A 146 -11.14 6.36 5.58
N LYS A 147 -12.16 7.20 5.38
CA LYS A 147 -13.38 7.18 6.20
C LYS A 147 -14.26 6.00 5.76
N GLU A 148 -14.84 5.34 6.76
CA GLU A 148 -15.77 4.19 6.63
C GLU A 148 -16.92 4.44 5.67
#